data_AF-A0A8T4H5Q1-F1
#
_entry.id   AF-A0A8T4H5Q1-F1
#
_cell.length_a   1.000
_cell.length_b   1.000
_cell.length_c   1.000
_cell.angle_alpha   90.00
_cell.angle_beta   90.00
_cell.angle_gamma   90.00
#
_symmetry.space_group_name_H-M   'P 1'
#
loop_
_entity.id
_entity.type
_entity.pdbx_description
1 polymer ?
#
loop_
_entity_poly.entity_id
_entity_poly.type
_entity_poly.pdbx_seq_one_letter_code
_entity_poly.pdbx_strand_id
1 'polypeptide(L)'
;MKKFLVGFILFSMVFSVIPGVVAIDYDIIAGQNEKVGTLALNVVGDTLYFNYTINPPWELCEVHLTALNEVPEADKEKIWYTKGYITKTGNPKVGQFEINEEFDPYLTEYSSSLNIGELGNSNLTIAAHALVCRQGDEIMDYGYEPTDYPWAINYSNYINGSPDSTESWRYDPLLCLEESDSSNQGTKTFTSLGYGGSIELYFDGSICGDGDNSTPDLEIYEVTYNQNTDWVESIGIEAYYNGNYYLVGNATNNLGSTTGVTNMFINCIYDLPSGVCIEKIRINDTLSTHDYDIDAVKANYKCVPIYNCICESAWANDTCFGGETFPGNNWATYVIYPECD
;
A
#
# COMPACT_ATOMS: atom_id res chain seq x y z
N MET A 1 -3.81 -22.38 20.26
CA MET A 1 -3.78 -23.06 18.94
C MET A 1 -3.08 -22.15 17.95
N LYS A 2 -2.16 -22.73 17.16
CA LYS A 2 -1.50 -22.23 15.94
C LYS A 2 -1.05 -20.75 15.92
N LYS A 3 0.20 -20.49 16.33
CA LYS A 3 0.96 -19.32 15.89
C LYS A 3 1.50 -19.63 14.49
N PHE A 4 1.08 -18.86 13.48
CA PHE A 4 1.66 -18.92 12.14
C PHE A 4 3.06 -18.31 12.19
N LEU A 5 4.07 -19.16 12.02
CA LEU A 5 5.41 -18.74 11.70
C LEU A 5 5.38 -18.36 10.21
N VAL A 6 5.31 -17.07 9.89
CA VAL A 6 5.56 -16.58 8.54
C VAL A 6 7.05 -16.77 8.30
N GLY A 7 7.39 -17.91 7.70
CA GLY A 7 8.75 -18.20 7.26
C GLY A 7 9.10 -17.24 6.14
N PHE A 8 9.95 -16.25 6.43
CA PHE A 8 10.77 -15.59 5.42
C PHE A 8 11.61 -16.66 4.76
N ILE A 9 11.15 -17.18 3.61
CA ILE A 9 12.02 -17.92 2.70
C ILE A 9 12.88 -16.86 2.03
N LEU A 10 14.00 -16.53 2.68
CA LEU A 10 15.12 -15.89 2.01
C LEU A 10 15.60 -16.89 0.95
N PHE A 11 15.19 -16.67 -0.30
CA PHE A 11 15.80 -17.33 -1.44
C PHE A 11 17.17 -16.69 -1.67
N SER A 12 18.07 -16.90 -0.69
CA SER A 12 19.50 -16.71 -0.89
C SER A 12 19.89 -17.72 -1.95
N MET A 13 19.94 -17.30 -3.22
CA MET A 13 20.77 -17.98 -4.21
C MET A 13 22.20 -17.84 -3.71
N VAL A 14 22.60 -18.80 -2.88
CA VAL A 14 24.00 -19.08 -2.63
C VAL A 14 24.55 -19.41 -4.00
N PHE A 15 25.33 -18.50 -4.58
CA PHE A 15 26.25 -18.84 -5.64
C PHE A 15 27.02 -20.07 -5.14
N SER A 16 26.71 -21.23 -5.70
CA SER A 16 27.60 -22.38 -5.66
C SER A 16 28.91 -21.87 -6.23
N VAL A 17 29.88 -21.62 -5.35
CA VAL A 17 31.18 -21.05 -5.69
C VAL A 17 31.87 -22.05 -6.62
N ILE A 18 31.71 -21.86 -7.93
CA ILE A 18 32.58 -22.48 -8.91
C ILE A 18 33.91 -21.73 -8.75
N PRO A 19 34.98 -22.38 -8.27
CA PRO A 19 36.24 -21.70 -8.09
C PRO A 19 36.79 -21.32 -9.46
N GLY A 20 36.85 -20.01 -9.76
CA GLY A 20 37.60 -19.49 -10.90
C GLY A 20 36.91 -18.45 -11.79
N VAL A 21 35.67 -18.04 -11.52
CA VAL A 21 35.02 -16.95 -12.27
C VAL A 21 34.54 -15.89 -11.29
N VAL A 22 34.98 -14.64 -11.51
CA VAL A 22 34.64 -13.47 -10.70
C VAL A 22 33.43 -12.80 -11.35
N ALA A 23 32.35 -12.62 -10.60
CA ALA A 23 31.25 -11.77 -11.04
C ALA A 23 31.72 -10.31 -11.08
N ILE A 24 31.30 -9.59 -12.10
CA ILE A 24 31.62 -8.17 -12.27
C ILE A 24 30.38 -7.36 -11.93
N ASP A 25 30.55 -6.36 -11.06
CA ASP A 25 29.48 -5.53 -10.54
C ASP A 25 29.51 -4.14 -11.18
N TYR A 26 28.38 -3.74 -11.75
CA TYR A 26 28.19 -2.41 -12.31
C TYR A 26 27.20 -1.61 -11.47
N ASP A 27 27.54 -0.38 -11.12
CA ASP A 27 26.59 0.52 -10.46
C ASP A 27 25.41 0.82 -11.39
N ILE A 28 24.18 0.71 -10.90
CA ILE A 28 23.00 1.17 -11.61
C ILE A 28 22.74 2.63 -11.21
N ILE A 29 22.72 3.53 -12.19
CA ILE A 29 22.53 4.96 -12.01
C ILE A 29 21.17 5.36 -12.58
N ALA A 30 20.37 6.08 -11.80
CA ALA A 30 19.16 6.77 -12.25
C ALA A 30 19.39 8.29 -12.31
N GLY A 31 18.63 8.98 -13.14
CA GLY A 31 18.81 10.43 -13.34
C GLY A 31 20.22 10.72 -13.90
N GLN A 32 20.95 11.70 -13.36
CA GLN A 32 22.30 11.99 -13.87
C GLN A 32 23.43 11.30 -13.12
N ASN A 33 23.23 10.98 -11.84
CA ASN A 33 24.32 10.60 -10.94
C ASN A 33 23.87 9.86 -9.67
N GLU A 34 22.60 9.49 -9.53
CA GLU A 34 22.11 8.80 -8.33
C GLU A 34 22.32 7.30 -8.48
N LYS A 35 23.16 6.70 -7.62
CA LYS A 35 23.30 5.25 -7.56
C LYS A 35 22.05 4.65 -6.90
N VAL A 36 21.30 3.88 -7.70
CA VAL A 36 20.06 3.23 -7.27
C VAL A 36 20.20 1.72 -7.12
N GLY A 37 21.31 1.11 -7.53
CA GLY A 37 21.50 -0.33 -7.39
C GLY A 37 22.82 -0.83 -7.96
N THR A 38 22.87 -2.14 -8.18
CA THR A 38 24.00 -2.87 -8.78
C THR A 38 23.48 -3.93 -9.76
N LEU A 39 24.15 -4.08 -10.91
CA LEU A 39 24.01 -5.19 -11.84
C LEU A 39 25.26 -6.07 -11.77
N ALA A 40 25.11 -7.29 -11.25
CA ALA A 40 26.17 -8.29 -11.23
C ALA A 40 26.08 -9.18 -12.48
N LEU A 41 27.18 -9.38 -13.19
CA LEU A 41 27.27 -10.23 -14.38
C LEU A 41 28.29 -11.36 -14.18
N ASN A 42 27.95 -12.57 -14.59
CA ASN A 42 28.82 -13.73 -14.47
C ASN A 42 28.62 -14.71 -15.64
N VAL A 43 29.68 -15.02 -16.38
CA VAL A 43 29.63 -16.00 -17.49
C VAL A 43 30.13 -17.37 -17.04
N VAL A 44 29.28 -18.39 -17.17
CA VAL A 44 29.64 -19.79 -16.91
C VAL A 44 29.32 -20.62 -18.15
N GLY A 45 30.36 -21.06 -18.87
CA GLY A 45 30.21 -21.76 -20.14
C GLY A 45 29.55 -20.85 -21.19
N ASP A 46 28.43 -21.31 -21.74
CA ASP A 46 27.64 -20.61 -22.76
C ASP A 46 26.47 -19.83 -22.15
N THR A 47 26.54 -19.48 -20.86
CA THR A 47 25.46 -18.81 -20.14
C THR A 47 25.98 -17.59 -19.39
N LEU A 48 25.37 -16.44 -19.68
CA LEU A 48 25.51 -15.22 -18.89
C LEU A 48 24.44 -15.23 -17.79
N TYR A 49 24.87 -15.27 -16.54
CA TYR A 49 24.02 -15.04 -15.38
C TYR A 49 24.09 -13.56 -15.01
N PHE A 50 22.94 -12.99 -14.64
CA PHE A 50 22.87 -11.61 -14.20
C PHE A 50 21.94 -11.44 -13.00
N ASN A 51 22.30 -10.51 -12.11
CA ASN A 51 21.50 -10.16 -10.93
C ASN A 51 21.41 -8.63 -10.77
N TYR A 52 20.19 -8.12 -10.72
CA TYR A 52 19.89 -6.74 -10.35
C TYR A 52 19.59 -6.67 -8.86
N THR A 53 20.24 -5.77 -8.14
CA THR A 53 19.95 -5.45 -6.73
C THR A 53 19.69 -3.96 -6.61
N ILE A 54 18.50 -3.56 -6.18
CA ILE A 54 18.07 -2.15 -6.07
C ILE A 54 18.08 -1.69 -4.62
N ASN A 55 18.60 -0.49 -4.39
CA ASN A 55 18.70 0.14 -3.08
C ASN A 55 17.41 0.90 -2.75
N PRO A 56 16.85 0.74 -1.55
CA PRO A 56 15.76 1.58 -1.08
C PRO A 56 16.12 3.08 -1.16
N PRO A 57 15.15 3.97 -1.45
CA PRO A 57 13.71 3.72 -1.58
C PRO A 57 13.26 3.30 -2.99
N TRP A 58 14.19 2.97 -3.88
CA TRP A 58 13.88 2.56 -5.25
C TRP A 58 13.49 1.09 -5.32
N GLU A 59 12.66 0.76 -6.31
CA GLU A 59 12.23 -0.59 -6.66
C GLU A 59 12.33 -0.78 -8.18
N LEU A 60 12.55 -2.01 -8.62
CA LEU A 60 12.70 -2.40 -10.01
C LEU A 60 11.33 -2.65 -10.65
N CYS A 61 11.02 -1.88 -11.68
CA CYS A 61 9.76 -1.93 -12.41
C CYS A 61 9.91 -2.69 -13.72
N GLU A 62 11.02 -2.48 -14.43
CA GLU A 62 11.29 -3.11 -15.73
C GLU A 62 12.79 -3.40 -15.87
N VAL A 63 13.14 -4.46 -16.62
CA VAL A 63 14.52 -4.74 -17.04
C VAL A 63 14.59 -5.13 -18.49
N HIS A 64 15.58 -4.57 -19.18
CA HIS A 64 15.92 -4.93 -20.54
C HIS A 64 17.41 -5.31 -20.62
N LEU A 65 17.73 -6.50 -21.13
CA LEU A 65 19.11 -6.97 -21.27
C LEU A 65 19.32 -7.76 -22.56
N THR A 66 20.44 -7.50 -23.23
CA THR A 66 20.90 -8.28 -24.39
C THR A 66 22.42 -8.37 -24.38
N ALA A 67 22.96 -9.47 -24.91
CA ALA A 67 24.38 -9.67 -25.08
C ALA A 67 24.75 -9.59 -26.57
N LEU A 68 25.90 -9.00 -26.86
CA LEU A 68 26.48 -8.83 -28.19
C LEU A 68 27.97 -9.23 -28.14
N ASN A 69 28.56 -9.56 -29.28
CA ASN A 69 29.99 -9.88 -29.41
C ASN A 69 30.84 -8.70 -29.93
N GLU A 70 30.23 -7.54 -30.09
CA GLU A 70 30.90 -6.30 -30.51
C GLU A 70 30.15 -5.08 -29.98
N VAL A 71 30.90 -4.03 -29.63
CA VAL A 71 30.32 -2.74 -29.24
C VAL A 71 29.69 -2.13 -30.48
N PRO A 72 28.42 -1.69 -30.43
CA PRO A 72 27.81 -0.99 -31.54
C PRO A 72 28.54 0.32 -31.82
N GLU A 73 29.40 0.33 -32.83
CA GLU A 73 29.97 1.58 -33.32
C GLU A 73 28.90 2.36 -34.08
N ALA A 74 28.59 3.56 -33.60
CA ALA A 74 27.85 4.56 -34.36
C ALA A 74 28.75 5.14 -35.48
N ASP A 75 29.29 4.31 -36.38
CA ASP A 75 30.20 4.80 -37.44
C ASP A 75 29.50 4.94 -38.81
N LYS A 76 30.08 5.83 -39.61
CA LYS A 76 29.57 6.56 -40.79
C LYS A 76 28.84 5.77 -41.89
N GLU A 77 28.88 4.44 -41.87
CA GLU A 77 28.32 3.57 -42.92
C GLU A 77 26.93 2.97 -42.60
N LYS A 78 26.38 3.15 -41.39
CA LYS A 78 25.01 2.71 -40.99
C LYS A 78 24.72 1.20 -41.12
N ILE A 79 25.74 0.34 -41.04
CA ILE A 79 25.64 -1.12 -41.28
C ILE A 79 24.73 -1.81 -40.24
N TRP A 80 24.66 -1.30 -39.01
CA TRP A 80 23.83 -1.87 -37.93
C TRP A 80 22.35 -1.49 -38.03
N TYR A 81 22.03 -0.31 -38.59
CA TYR A 81 20.65 0.08 -38.91
C TYR A 81 19.99 -0.94 -39.86
N THR A 82 20.76 -1.51 -40.78
CA THR A 82 20.24 -2.41 -41.81
C THR A 82 19.84 -3.80 -41.31
N LYS A 83 20.36 -4.27 -40.16
CA LYS A 83 19.87 -5.53 -39.54
C LYS A 83 18.68 -5.33 -38.61
N GLY A 84 18.32 -4.09 -38.30
CA GLY A 84 17.07 -3.76 -37.61
C GLY A 84 17.11 -3.80 -36.08
N TYR A 85 18.23 -4.16 -35.46
CA TYR A 85 18.36 -4.32 -34.00
C TYR A 85 18.73 -3.03 -33.27
N ILE A 86 19.39 -2.09 -33.96
CA ILE A 86 19.91 -0.85 -33.37
C ILE A 86 19.38 0.37 -34.16
N THR A 87 18.99 1.42 -33.46
CA THR A 87 18.62 2.73 -33.98
C THR A 87 19.83 3.44 -34.59
N LYS A 88 19.59 4.54 -35.31
CA LYS A 88 20.66 5.34 -35.92
C LYS A 88 21.57 6.02 -34.88
N THR A 89 21.20 6.03 -33.61
CA THR A 89 21.96 6.64 -32.51
C THR A 89 22.74 5.60 -31.69
N GLY A 90 22.81 4.34 -32.15
CA GLY A 90 23.52 3.29 -31.44
C GLY A 90 22.71 2.59 -30.35
N ASN A 91 21.46 3.00 -30.11
CA ASN A 91 20.59 2.33 -29.13
C ASN A 91 19.98 1.04 -29.69
N PRO A 92 19.79 -0.03 -28.92
CA PRO A 92 18.89 -1.11 -29.31
C PRO A 92 17.49 -0.55 -29.58
N LYS A 93 16.68 -1.18 -30.44
CA LYS A 93 15.27 -0.78 -30.62
C LYS A 93 14.42 -1.30 -29.46
N VAL A 94 13.45 -0.50 -29.01
CA VAL A 94 12.46 -0.91 -28.01
C VAL A 94 11.74 -2.18 -28.47
N GLY A 95 11.64 -3.19 -27.60
CA GLY A 95 11.06 -4.50 -27.91
C GLY A 95 11.96 -5.45 -28.72
N GLN A 96 13.28 -5.23 -28.73
CA GLN A 96 14.26 -6.14 -29.36
C GLN A 96 15.31 -6.66 -28.37
N PHE A 97 15.11 -6.45 -27.06
CA PHE A 97 15.93 -7.11 -26.05
C PHE A 97 15.47 -8.55 -25.88
N GLU A 98 16.43 -9.44 -25.66
CA GLU A 98 16.12 -10.85 -25.39
C GLU A 98 15.47 -11.01 -24.01
N ILE A 99 15.95 -10.22 -23.03
CA ILE A 99 15.29 -10.05 -21.74
C ILE A 99 14.47 -8.77 -21.80
N ASN A 100 13.16 -8.88 -21.62
CA ASN A 100 12.23 -7.76 -21.62
C ASN A 100 11.10 -8.04 -20.62
N GLU A 101 11.36 -7.77 -19.35
CA GLU A 101 10.47 -8.12 -18.24
C GLU A 101 9.93 -6.86 -17.57
N GLU A 102 8.64 -6.91 -17.23
CA GLU A 102 7.93 -5.92 -16.42
C GLU A 102 7.49 -6.61 -15.12
N PHE A 103 7.54 -5.88 -13.99
CA PHE A 103 7.24 -6.43 -12.68
C PHE A 103 6.04 -5.72 -12.04
N ASP A 104 5.09 -6.52 -11.55
CA ASP A 104 3.99 -6.10 -10.69
C ASP A 104 3.68 -7.25 -9.71
N PRO A 105 4.02 -7.15 -8.40
CA PRO A 105 4.59 -5.96 -7.74
C PRO A 105 6.06 -5.69 -8.12
N TYR A 106 6.53 -4.46 -7.87
CA TYR A 106 7.93 -4.06 -8.08
C TYR A 106 8.88 -4.87 -7.18
N LEU A 107 10.12 -5.06 -7.66
CA LEU A 107 11.10 -5.95 -7.01
C LEU A 107 12.32 -5.20 -6.48
N THR A 108 12.91 -5.66 -5.38
CA THR A 108 14.21 -5.16 -4.92
C THR A 108 15.38 -5.97 -5.50
N GLU A 109 15.12 -7.16 -6.02
CA GLU A 109 16.13 -8.05 -6.61
C GLU A 109 15.54 -8.85 -7.78
N TYR A 110 16.32 -9.01 -8.86
CA TYR A 110 15.95 -9.86 -10.00
C TYR A 110 17.16 -10.59 -10.57
N SER A 111 17.13 -11.91 -10.53
CA SER A 111 18.16 -12.80 -11.08
C SER A 111 17.63 -13.61 -12.25
N SER A 112 18.40 -13.69 -13.34
CA SER A 112 18.08 -14.55 -14.48
C SER A 112 19.34 -14.88 -15.29
N SER A 113 19.18 -15.54 -16.42
CA SER A 113 20.29 -15.92 -17.29
C SER A 113 19.94 -15.85 -18.77
N LEU A 114 20.97 -15.70 -19.60
CA LEU A 114 20.91 -15.55 -21.04
C LEU A 114 21.88 -16.54 -21.71
N ASN A 115 21.44 -17.26 -22.74
CA ASN A 115 22.33 -18.14 -23.51
C ASN A 115 23.17 -17.31 -24.49
N ILE A 116 24.48 -17.50 -24.47
CA ILE A 116 25.44 -16.73 -25.28
C ILE A 116 26.31 -17.64 -26.19
N GLY A 117 25.94 -18.92 -26.35
CA GLY A 117 26.78 -19.91 -27.04
C GLY A 117 27.14 -19.54 -28.49
N GLU A 118 26.26 -18.82 -29.19
CA GLU A 118 26.51 -18.34 -30.55
C GLU A 118 27.42 -17.08 -30.61
N LEU A 119 27.53 -16.36 -29.49
CA LEU A 119 28.34 -15.13 -29.38
C LEU A 119 29.80 -15.44 -28.98
N GLY A 120 30.03 -16.57 -28.33
CA GLY A 120 31.30 -16.88 -27.67
C GLY A 120 31.43 -16.16 -26.31
N ASN A 121 32.49 -16.46 -25.57
CA ASN A 121 32.71 -15.99 -24.20
C ASN A 121 33.85 -14.97 -24.05
N SER A 122 34.43 -14.51 -25.16
CA SER A 122 35.48 -13.50 -25.19
C SER A 122 34.94 -12.18 -25.74
N ASN A 123 35.01 -11.11 -24.96
CA ASN A 123 34.63 -9.73 -25.32
C ASN A 123 33.13 -9.55 -25.62
N LEU A 124 32.29 -9.85 -24.63
CA LEU A 124 30.87 -9.55 -24.70
C LEU A 124 30.62 -8.07 -24.46
N THR A 125 29.67 -7.52 -25.18
CA THR A 125 29.08 -6.20 -24.93
C THR A 125 27.64 -6.41 -24.49
N ILE A 126 27.32 -6.05 -23.25
CA ILE A 126 26.00 -6.23 -22.66
C ILE A 126 25.27 -4.91 -22.66
N ALA A 127 24.15 -4.81 -23.35
CA ALA A 127 23.27 -3.64 -23.28
C ALA A 127 22.26 -3.88 -22.16
N ALA A 128 22.30 -3.04 -21.13
CA ALA A 128 21.43 -3.13 -19.96
C ALA A 128 20.68 -1.81 -19.71
N HIS A 129 19.38 -1.92 -19.43
CA HIS A 129 18.50 -0.85 -19.00
C HIS A 129 17.57 -1.37 -17.91
N ALA A 130 17.23 -0.50 -16.97
CA ALA A 130 16.19 -0.75 -15.99
C ALA A 130 15.27 0.48 -15.89
N LEU A 131 14.00 0.25 -15.58
CA LEU A 131 13.12 1.29 -15.03
C LEU A 131 13.06 1.08 -13.53
N VAL A 132 13.42 2.10 -12.76
CA VAL A 132 13.26 2.08 -11.30
C VAL A 132 12.22 3.09 -10.88
N CYS A 133 11.44 2.74 -9.86
CA CYS A 133 10.39 3.60 -9.34
C CYS A 133 10.54 3.75 -7.83
N ARG A 134 10.11 4.88 -7.29
CA ARG A 134 9.96 5.09 -5.86
C ARG A 134 8.68 5.83 -5.57
N GLN A 135 8.19 5.69 -4.35
CA GLN A 135 7.14 6.55 -3.83
C GLN A 135 7.63 8.02 -3.83
N GLY A 136 6.84 8.91 -4.39
CA GLY A 136 7.07 10.36 -4.36
C GLY A 136 6.40 11.03 -3.18
N ASP A 137 6.46 12.37 -3.17
CA ASP A 137 6.02 13.20 -2.03
C ASP A 137 4.63 13.84 -2.24
N GLU A 138 4.03 13.69 -3.42
CA GLU A 138 2.73 14.30 -3.73
C GLU A 138 1.60 13.30 -3.52
N ILE A 139 0.61 13.66 -2.69
CA ILE A 139 -0.62 12.86 -2.53
C ILE A 139 -1.44 13.02 -3.81
N MET A 140 -1.66 11.91 -4.50
CA MET A 140 -2.47 11.85 -5.72
C MET A 140 -3.93 11.49 -5.43
N ASP A 141 -4.14 10.64 -4.43
CA ASP A 141 -5.45 10.14 -4.06
C ASP A 141 -5.42 9.59 -2.62
N TYR A 142 -6.54 9.03 -2.17
CA TYR A 142 -6.63 8.30 -0.91
C TYR A 142 -7.16 6.89 -1.11
N GLY A 143 -6.50 5.94 -0.44
CA GLY A 143 -6.92 4.56 -0.34
C GLY A 143 -7.43 4.23 1.06
N TYR A 144 -7.55 2.94 1.33
CA TYR A 144 -8.02 2.40 2.60
C TYR A 144 -7.11 1.26 3.06
N GLU A 145 -6.92 1.14 4.37
CA GLU A 145 -6.32 -0.04 4.98
C GLU A 145 -7.01 -0.36 6.31
N PRO A 146 -7.00 -1.62 6.77
CA PRO A 146 -7.52 -1.97 8.09
C PRO A 146 -6.83 -1.14 9.17
N THR A 147 -7.61 -0.62 10.13
CA THR A 147 -7.03 0.16 11.24
C THR A 147 -6.51 -0.72 12.37
N ASP A 148 -5.37 -0.34 12.95
CA ASP A 148 -4.78 -1.01 14.11
C ASP A 148 -5.46 -0.59 15.43
N TYR A 149 -6.03 0.62 15.47
CA TYR A 149 -6.80 1.13 16.60
C TYR A 149 -8.17 1.61 16.11
N PRO A 150 -9.22 0.78 16.25
CA PRO A 150 -10.47 1.01 15.55
C PRO A 150 -11.47 1.88 16.32
N TRP A 151 -11.20 2.23 17.57
CA TRP A 151 -12.20 2.83 18.45
C TRP A 151 -12.26 4.36 18.33
N ALA A 152 -13.43 4.91 18.60
CA ALA A 152 -13.58 6.36 18.77
C ALA A 152 -12.83 6.82 20.03
N ILE A 153 -11.94 7.80 19.88
CA ILE A 153 -10.99 8.22 20.93
C ILE A 153 -11.32 9.58 21.53
N ASN A 154 -12.21 10.33 20.87
CA ASN A 154 -12.56 11.68 21.29
C ASN A 154 -13.95 12.05 20.80
N TYR A 155 -14.52 13.10 21.38
CA TYR A 155 -15.83 13.60 21.00
C TYR A 155 -15.85 15.14 20.91
N SER A 156 -16.88 15.67 20.26
CA SER A 156 -17.26 17.07 20.35
C SER A 156 -18.77 17.23 20.17
N ASN A 157 -19.27 18.46 20.36
CA ASN A 157 -20.66 18.82 20.06
C ASN A 157 -21.69 17.83 20.64
N TYR A 158 -21.42 17.34 21.85
CA TYR A 158 -22.38 16.54 22.59
C TYR A 158 -23.55 17.44 23.01
N ILE A 159 -24.71 17.19 22.42
CA ILE A 159 -25.97 17.86 22.72
C ILE A 159 -26.85 16.83 23.40
N ASN A 160 -26.99 16.97 24.72
CA ASN A 160 -27.89 16.13 25.47
C ASN A 160 -29.34 16.44 25.06
N GLY A 161 -30.07 15.41 24.66
CA GLY A 161 -31.48 15.46 24.37
C GLY A 161 -32.33 15.62 25.63
N SER A 162 -33.61 15.29 25.52
CA SER A 162 -34.47 15.21 26.72
C SER A 162 -34.17 13.93 27.48
N PRO A 163 -33.73 13.98 28.75
CA PRO A 163 -33.34 12.79 29.49
C PRO A 163 -34.55 11.93 29.88
N ASP A 164 -34.42 10.61 29.77
CA ASP A 164 -35.36 9.60 30.25
C ASP A 164 -35.13 9.23 31.73
N SER A 165 -33.93 9.57 32.25
CA SER A 165 -33.42 9.15 33.56
C SER A 165 -32.93 10.34 34.38
N THR A 166 -33.02 10.21 35.71
CA THR A 166 -32.45 11.19 36.64
C THR A 166 -30.96 10.97 36.92
N GLU A 167 -30.39 9.88 36.42
CA GLU A 167 -29.01 9.51 36.66
C GLU A 167 -28.06 10.25 35.71
N SER A 168 -27.48 11.37 36.17
CA SER A 168 -26.67 12.25 35.34
C SER A 168 -25.43 11.60 34.70
N TRP A 169 -24.95 10.48 35.24
CA TRP A 169 -23.79 9.78 34.71
C TRP A 169 -24.06 9.12 33.35
N ARG A 170 -25.33 8.81 33.03
CA ARG A 170 -25.70 8.25 31.72
C ARG A 170 -25.37 9.21 30.58
N TYR A 171 -25.31 10.51 30.85
CA TYR A 171 -25.10 11.56 29.87
C TYR A 171 -23.64 12.08 29.89
N ASP A 172 -22.69 11.23 30.28
CA ASP A 172 -21.26 11.54 30.24
C ASP A 172 -20.63 10.99 28.95
N PRO A 173 -20.34 11.84 27.94
CA PRO A 173 -19.85 11.42 26.63
C PRO A 173 -18.49 10.72 26.64
N LEU A 174 -17.74 10.78 27.75
CA LEU A 174 -16.49 10.05 27.90
C LEU A 174 -16.69 8.54 28.03
N LEU A 175 -17.90 8.09 28.38
CA LEU A 175 -18.17 6.68 28.65
C LEU A 175 -18.37 5.82 27.40
N CYS A 176 -18.53 6.43 26.23
CA CYS A 176 -18.68 5.74 24.94
C CYS A 176 -17.40 5.69 24.10
N LEU A 177 -16.28 6.17 24.64
CA LEU A 177 -15.00 6.20 23.98
C LEU A 177 -14.20 4.93 24.27
N GLU A 178 -13.28 4.63 23.36
CA GLU A 178 -12.43 3.44 23.38
C GLU A 178 -13.23 2.14 23.24
N GLU A 179 -12.61 1.02 23.64
CA GLU A 179 -13.25 -0.28 23.58
C GLU A 179 -14.44 -0.35 24.55
N SER A 180 -15.53 -1.01 24.11
CA SER A 180 -16.68 -1.28 24.95
C SER A 180 -16.25 -2.06 26.20
N ASP A 181 -16.28 -1.39 27.35
CA ASP A 181 -15.89 -2.02 28.61
C ASP A 181 -17.10 -2.74 29.23
N SER A 182 -17.16 -4.04 28.92
CA SER A 182 -17.76 -5.09 29.72
C SER A 182 -19.27 -5.38 29.58
N SER A 183 -19.56 -6.68 29.66
CA SER A 183 -20.89 -7.28 29.86
C SER A 183 -21.37 -7.24 31.31
N ASN A 184 -20.76 -6.39 32.16
CA ASN A 184 -21.15 -6.21 33.55
C ASN A 184 -22.05 -4.99 33.74
N GLN A 185 -23.31 -5.24 34.11
CA GLN A 185 -24.33 -4.21 34.38
C GLN A 185 -23.90 -3.13 35.39
N GLY A 186 -22.98 -3.45 36.30
CA GLY A 186 -22.49 -2.50 37.30
C GLY A 186 -21.43 -1.52 36.81
N THR A 187 -20.93 -1.69 35.58
CA THR A 187 -19.98 -0.78 34.96
C THR A 187 -20.71 0.33 34.21
N LYS A 188 -20.15 1.54 34.26
CA LYS A 188 -20.71 2.72 33.59
C LYS A 188 -19.91 2.93 32.31
N THR A 189 -20.38 2.35 31.23
CA THR A 189 -19.57 2.16 30.00
C THR A 189 -20.35 2.48 28.74
N PHE A 190 -21.38 3.31 28.90
CA PHE A 190 -22.15 3.85 27.79
C PHE A 190 -22.48 5.33 28.03
N THR A 191 -22.79 6.03 26.95
CA THR A 191 -23.37 7.37 26.93
C THR A 191 -24.75 7.32 26.28
N SER A 192 -25.77 7.75 27.01
CA SER A 192 -27.09 8.08 26.47
C SER A 192 -27.04 9.40 25.70
N LEU A 193 -27.70 9.46 24.55
CA LEU A 193 -27.92 10.73 23.85
C LEU A 193 -29.08 11.54 24.44
N GLY A 194 -30.03 10.90 25.12
CA GLY A 194 -31.35 11.48 25.41
C GLY A 194 -32.17 11.72 24.13
N TYR A 195 -33.49 11.95 24.28
CA TYR A 195 -34.38 12.07 23.13
C TYR A 195 -34.00 13.25 22.22
N GLY A 196 -33.70 12.95 20.97
CA GLY A 196 -33.25 13.92 19.97
C GLY A 196 -31.88 14.55 20.27
N GLY A 197 -31.06 13.92 21.11
CA GLY A 197 -29.68 14.33 21.35
C GLY A 197 -28.74 13.89 20.23
N SER A 198 -27.49 14.34 20.31
CA SER A 198 -26.46 14.00 19.33
C SER A 198 -25.06 14.07 19.90
N ILE A 199 -24.14 13.33 19.29
CA ILE A 199 -22.70 13.40 19.58
C ILE A 199 -21.87 13.36 18.30
N GLU A 200 -20.74 14.05 18.27
CA GLU A 200 -19.73 13.87 17.23
C GLU A 200 -18.56 13.09 17.79
N LEU A 201 -18.10 12.07 17.05
CA LEU A 201 -17.04 11.16 17.46
C LEU A 201 -15.87 11.21 16.47
N TYR A 202 -14.67 11.13 17.02
CA TYR A 202 -13.40 11.17 16.29
C TYR A 202 -12.61 9.89 16.52
N PHE A 203 -11.82 9.51 15.52
CA PHE A 203 -10.95 8.35 15.54
C PHE A 203 -9.49 8.79 15.51
N ASP A 204 -8.56 7.84 15.68
CA ASP A 204 -7.14 8.10 15.48
C ASP A 204 -6.83 8.27 13.98
N GLY A 205 -6.97 9.51 13.50
CA GLY A 205 -6.90 9.85 12.08
C GLY A 205 -8.25 9.77 11.37
N SER A 206 -8.22 9.91 10.05
CA SER A 206 -9.42 9.84 9.21
C SER A 206 -9.80 8.39 8.90
N ILE A 207 -11.09 8.11 8.86
CA ILE A 207 -11.64 6.81 8.49
C ILE A 207 -12.17 6.84 7.05
N CYS A 208 -12.49 5.69 6.47
CA CYS A 208 -13.11 5.58 5.15
C CYS A 208 -13.86 4.25 5.03
N GLY A 209 -14.59 4.06 3.93
CA GLY A 209 -15.08 2.73 3.55
C GLY A 209 -14.05 1.96 2.72
N ASP A 210 -14.15 0.64 2.72
CA ASP A 210 -13.35 -0.22 1.82
C ASP A 210 -13.97 -0.35 0.41
N GLY A 211 -15.22 0.07 0.24
CA GLY A 211 -15.96 -0.08 -1.02
C GLY A 211 -16.52 -1.49 -1.25
N ASP A 212 -16.46 -2.37 -0.25
CA ASP A 212 -17.07 -3.69 -0.21
C ASP A 212 -18.23 -3.71 0.80
N ASN A 213 -19.46 -3.65 0.28
CA ASN A 213 -20.66 -3.64 1.09
C ASN A 213 -20.94 -4.99 1.81
N SER A 214 -20.05 -5.98 1.72
CA SER A 214 -20.14 -7.24 2.47
C SER A 214 -19.41 -7.20 3.82
N THR A 215 -18.53 -6.22 4.03
CA THR A 215 -17.77 -6.00 5.26
C THR A 215 -18.20 -4.69 5.92
N PRO A 216 -18.42 -4.67 7.25
CA PRO A 216 -18.80 -3.44 7.91
C PRO A 216 -17.65 -2.43 7.90
N ASP A 217 -17.93 -1.18 7.57
CA ASP A 217 -17.00 -0.06 7.68
C ASP A 217 -17.01 0.54 9.09
N LEU A 218 -18.22 0.65 9.67
CA LEU A 218 -18.44 1.07 11.06
C LEU A 218 -19.30 0.04 11.80
N GLU A 219 -19.06 -0.05 13.09
CA GLU A 219 -19.86 -0.84 14.02
C GLU A 219 -20.21 0.03 15.24
N ILE A 220 -21.50 0.18 15.51
CA ILE A 220 -22.01 0.87 16.70
C ILE A 220 -22.42 -0.19 17.73
N TYR A 221 -21.80 -0.13 18.90
CA TYR A 221 -22.02 -1.08 19.97
C TYR A 221 -23.01 -0.51 20.98
N GLU A 222 -23.94 -1.37 21.37
CA GLU A 222 -24.92 -1.08 22.41
C GLU A 222 -25.13 -2.36 23.25
N VAL A 223 -24.98 -2.25 24.57
CA VAL A 223 -25.16 -3.39 25.48
C VAL A 223 -26.39 -3.15 26.34
N THR A 224 -27.42 -3.98 26.17
CA THR A 224 -28.66 -3.84 26.93
C THR A 224 -28.85 -4.93 27.98
N TYR A 225 -29.48 -4.54 29.09
CA TYR A 225 -29.78 -5.40 30.23
C TYR A 225 -31.25 -5.30 30.57
N ASN A 226 -31.96 -6.44 30.61
CA ASN A 226 -33.39 -6.47 30.96
C ASN A 226 -34.28 -5.58 30.07
N GLN A 227 -33.83 -5.24 28.86
CA GLN A 227 -34.56 -4.37 27.94
C GLN A 227 -35.90 -5.02 27.54
N ASN A 228 -36.94 -4.20 27.48
CA ASN A 228 -38.24 -4.61 26.95
C ASN A 228 -38.17 -4.59 25.42
N THR A 229 -38.63 -5.66 24.76
CA THR A 229 -38.66 -5.76 23.29
C THR A 229 -39.61 -4.75 22.61
N ASP A 230 -40.49 -4.11 23.39
CA ASP A 230 -41.36 -3.03 22.90
C ASP A 230 -40.66 -1.66 22.89
N TRP A 231 -39.46 -1.56 23.47
CA TRP A 231 -38.65 -0.34 23.47
C TRP A 231 -37.84 -0.32 22.18
N VAL A 232 -38.12 0.67 21.35
CA VAL A 232 -37.43 0.87 20.07
C VAL A 232 -36.62 2.14 20.16
N GLU A 233 -35.31 2.00 20.05
CA GLU A 233 -34.33 3.07 20.03
C GLU A 233 -33.76 3.13 18.61
N SER A 234 -33.52 4.33 18.09
CA SER A 234 -32.89 4.44 16.78
C SER A 234 -32.03 5.68 16.64
N ILE A 235 -30.97 5.53 15.85
CA ILE A 235 -30.02 6.59 15.55
C ILE A 235 -29.82 6.72 14.05
N GLY A 236 -29.55 7.95 13.63
CA GLY A 236 -29.01 8.27 12.31
C GLY A 236 -27.52 8.57 12.43
N ILE A 237 -26.73 7.94 11.56
CA ILE A 237 -25.27 8.09 11.52
C ILE A 237 -24.90 8.93 10.30
N GLU A 238 -24.23 10.05 10.54
CA GLU A 238 -23.74 10.94 9.49
C GLU A 238 -22.20 10.95 9.48
N ALA A 239 -21.58 10.93 8.30
CA ALA A 239 -20.14 11.12 8.13
C ALA A 239 -19.85 12.57 7.71
N TYR A 240 -18.80 13.18 8.27
CA TYR A 240 -18.34 14.51 7.90
C TYR A 240 -17.09 14.43 7.03
N TYR A 241 -17.21 14.90 5.79
CA TYR A 241 -16.11 15.02 4.84
C TYR A 241 -16.41 16.14 3.84
N ASN A 242 -15.37 16.72 3.24
CA ASN A 242 -15.50 17.83 2.28
C ASN A 242 -16.38 18.99 2.80
N GLY A 243 -16.31 19.28 4.10
CA GLY A 243 -17.03 20.37 4.74
C GLY A 243 -18.53 20.15 4.99
N ASN A 244 -19.07 18.94 4.77
CA ASN A 244 -20.51 18.65 4.88
C ASN A 244 -20.79 17.33 5.59
N TYR A 245 -21.98 17.20 6.16
CA TYR A 245 -22.51 15.95 6.72
C TYR A 245 -23.31 15.18 5.68
N TYR A 246 -23.13 13.87 5.66
CA TYR A 246 -23.87 12.94 4.80
C TYR A 246 -24.37 11.78 5.64
N LEU A 247 -25.67 11.48 5.57
CA LEU A 247 -26.24 10.29 6.21
C LEU A 247 -25.65 9.03 5.56
N VAL A 248 -25.00 8.20 6.37
CA VAL A 248 -24.34 6.95 5.92
C VAL A 248 -25.05 5.70 6.42
N GLY A 249 -25.94 5.83 7.40
CA GLY A 249 -26.79 4.73 7.80
C GLY A 249 -27.72 5.09 8.95
N ASN A 250 -28.56 4.13 9.30
CA ASN A 250 -29.42 4.20 10.48
C ASN A 250 -29.28 2.89 11.24
N ALA A 251 -29.32 2.96 12.56
CA ALA A 251 -29.38 1.80 13.43
C ALA A 251 -30.68 1.83 14.22
N THR A 252 -31.21 0.65 14.52
CA THR A 252 -32.40 0.50 15.36
C THR A 252 -32.19 -0.67 16.28
N ASN A 253 -32.35 -0.43 17.58
CA ASN A 253 -32.39 -1.49 18.57
C ASN A 253 -33.83 -1.67 19.06
N ASN A 254 -34.32 -2.90 18.97
CA ASN A 254 -35.59 -3.34 19.54
C ASN A 254 -35.46 -4.72 20.21
N LEU A 255 -34.23 -5.19 20.40
CA LEU A 255 -33.93 -6.55 20.79
C LEU A 255 -33.66 -6.59 22.30
N GLY A 256 -34.72 -6.72 23.08
CA GLY A 256 -34.62 -6.88 24.53
C GLY A 256 -34.66 -8.34 25.01
N SER A 257 -34.15 -8.59 26.21
CA SER A 257 -34.47 -9.80 26.98
C SER A 257 -34.85 -9.41 28.40
N THR A 258 -36.08 -9.69 28.81
CA THR A 258 -36.56 -9.42 30.19
C THR A 258 -36.05 -10.42 31.24
N THR A 259 -35.13 -11.32 30.85
CA THR A 259 -34.71 -12.48 31.67
C THR A 259 -33.29 -12.40 32.24
N GLY A 260 -32.74 -11.20 32.44
CA GLY A 260 -31.41 -11.02 33.06
C GLY A 260 -30.24 -11.39 32.15
N VAL A 261 -30.48 -11.54 30.85
CA VAL A 261 -29.46 -11.83 29.85
C VAL A 261 -28.95 -10.52 29.28
N THR A 262 -27.64 -10.31 29.34
CA THR A 262 -26.95 -9.25 28.62
C THR A 262 -26.98 -9.53 27.12
N ASN A 263 -27.48 -8.60 26.32
CA ASN A 263 -27.37 -8.68 24.87
C ASN A 263 -26.45 -7.56 24.37
N MET A 264 -25.50 -7.91 23.52
CA MET A 264 -24.69 -6.96 22.79
C MET A 264 -25.25 -6.83 21.38
N PHE A 265 -25.62 -5.60 21.01
CA PHE A 265 -26.05 -5.23 19.68
C PHE A 265 -24.92 -4.52 18.97
N ILE A 266 -24.63 -5.00 17.76
CA ILE A 266 -23.63 -4.41 16.89
C ILE A 266 -24.36 -3.99 15.63
N ASN A 267 -24.55 -2.69 15.48
CA ASN A 267 -25.16 -2.11 14.29
C ASN A 267 -24.06 -1.78 13.28
N CYS A 268 -24.06 -2.51 12.18
CA CYS A 268 -23.05 -2.40 11.13
C CYS A 268 -23.48 -1.40 10.05
N ILE A 269 -22.56 -0.51 9.67
CA ILE A 269 -22.69 0.39 8.53
C ILE A 269 -21.67 -0.07 7.48
N TYR A 270 -22.12 -0.25 6.23
CA TYR A 270 -21.36 -0.92 5.15
C TYR A 270 -21.01 0.01 3.97
N ASP A 271 -21.53 1.23 3.99
CA ASP A 271 -21.55 2.11 2.82
C ASP A 271 -20.87 3.46 3.11
N LEU A 272 -19.76 3.45 3.87
CA LEU A 272 -18.92 4.64 3.91
C LEU A 272 -18.29 4.87 2.52
N PRO A 273 -18.12 6.12 2.07
CA PRO A 273 -17.48 6.39 0.78
C PRO A 273 -16.04 5.86 0.76
N SER A 274 -15.75 5.01 -0.23
CA SER A 274 -14.41 4.50 -0.50
C SER A 274 -13.50 5.60 -1.06
N GLY A 275 -12.25 5.63 -0.58
CA GLY A 275 -11.24 6.62 -1.01
C GLY A 275 -11.54 8.07 -0.56
N VAL A 276 -12.49 8.26 0.37
CA VAL A 276 -12.81 9.57 0.92
C VAL A 276 -12.48 9.59 2.40
N CYS A 277 -11.58 10.48 2.80
CA CYS A 277 -11.21 10.65 4.20
C CYS A 277 -12.34 11.33 4.98
N ILE A 278 -12.93 10.59 5.91
CA ILE A 278 -13.94 11.05 6.84
C ILE A 278 -13.24 11.52 8.11
N GLU A 279 -13.50 12.77 8.48
CA GLU A 279 -12.83 13.41 9.63
C GLU A 279 -13.46 13.00 10.97
N LYS A 280 -14.77 12.76 10.96
CA LYS A 280 -15.58 12.43 12.14
C LYS A 280 -16.95 11.89 11.71
N ILE A 281 -17.63 11.25 12.64
CA ILE A 281 -19.04 10.89 12.50
C ILE A 281 -19.90 11.71 13.46
N ARG A 282 -21.18 11.90 13.13
CA ARG A 282 -22.22 12.35 14.06
C ARG A 282 -23.25 11.26 14.22
N ILE A 283 -23.60 10.96 15.46
CA ILE A 283 -24.70 10.07 15.80
C ILE A 283 -25.81 10.94 16.36
N ASN A 284 -27.00 10.82 15.78
CA ASN A 284 -28.19 11.56 16.17
C ASN A 284 -29.25 10.58 16.65
N ASP A 285 -29.82 10.81 17.82
CA ASP A 285 -31.02 10.10 18.27
C ASP A 285 -32.21 10.53 17.38
N THR A 286 -32.95 9.55 16.87
CA THR A 286 -33.99 9.78 15.84
C THR A 286 -35.41 9.46 16.31
N LEU A 287 -35.59 8.86 17.50
CA LEU A 287 -36.89 8.51 18.05
C LEU A 287 -37.17 9.23 19.36
N SER A 288 -38.41 9.68 19.52
CA SER A 288 -38.80 10.54 20.65
C SER A 288 -39.29 9.78 21.89
N THR A 289 -39.09 8.46 21.97
CA THR A 289 -39.70 7.63 23.02
C THR A 289 -38.73 6.89 23.91
N HIS A 290 -37.61 6.42 23.36
CA HIS A 290 -36.55 5.67 24.05
C HIS A 290 -35.22 6.21 23.51
N ASP A 291 -34.29 6.52 24.41
CA ASP A 291 -33.01 7.14 24.10
C ASP A 291 -31.98 6.08 23.72
N TYR A 292 -31.20 6.33 22.69
CA TYR A 292 -30.15 5.41 22.29
C TYR A 292 -28.93 5.52 23.22
N ASP A 293 -28.52 4.39 23.79
CA ASP A 293 -27.30 4.26 24.58
C ASP A 293 -26.14 3.79 23.68
N ILE A 294 -25.02 4.52 23.69
CA ILE A 294 -23.83 4.20 22.89
C ILE A 294 -22.74 3.69 23.83
N ASP A 295 -22.35 2.43 23.68
CA ASP A 295 -21.28 1.81 24.47
C ASP A 295 -19.91 2.03 23.84
N ALA A 296 -19.81 1.86 22.52
CA ALA A 296 -18.59 2.12 21.77
C ALA A 296 -18.90 2.29 20.28
N VAL A 297 -17.96 2.93 19.57
CA VAL A 297 -18.00 2.98 18.11
C VAL A 297 -16.67 2.57 17.53
N LYS A 298 -16.73 1.70 16.53
CA LYS A 298 -15.57 1.10 15.88
C LYS A 298 -15.59 1.41 14.39
N ALA A 299 -14.46 1.86 13.84
CA ALA A 299 -14.20 1.94 12.40
C ALA A 299 -13.24 0.83 12.00
N ASN A 300 -13.54 0.11 10.92
CA ASN A 300 -12.71 -1.02 10.48
C ASN A 300 -11.59 -0.60 9.53
N TYR A 301 -11.74 0.55 8.87
CA TYR A 301 -10.77 1.05 7.90
C TYR A 301 -10.38 2.49 8.19
N LYS A 302 -9.09 2.78 7.98
CA LYS A 302 -8.53 4.13 8.01
C LYS A 302 -8.17 4.59 6.60
N CYS A 303 -8.33 5.88 6.38
CA CYS A 303 -7.99 6.52 5.13
C CYS A 303 -6.47 6.69 5.04
N VAL A 304 -5.85 6.24 3.95
CA VAL A 304 -4.40 6.34 3.74
C VAL A 304 -4.07 7.11 2.48
N PRO A 305 -3.09 8.04 2.52
CA PRO A 305 -2.68 8.76 1.33
C PRO A 305 -2.02 7.83 0.31
N ILE A 306 -2.44 7.93 -0.95
CA ILE A 306 -1.78 7.33 -2.11
C ILE A 306 -0.91 8.42 -2.73
N TYR A 307 0.40 8.17 -2.73
CA TYR A 307 1.36 9.11 -3.28
C TYR A 307 1.63 8.82 -4.76
N ASN A 308 2.10 9.83 -5.48
CA ASN A 308 2.61 9.66 -6.83
C ASN A 308 3.78 8.66 -6.84
N CYS A 309 3.95 7.98 -7.97
CA CYS A 309 5.13 7.15 -8.22
C CYS A 309 6.08 7.96 -9.12
N ILE A 310 7.34 8.07 -8.72
CA ILE A 310 8.39 8.71 -9.52
C ILE A 310 9.22 7.60 -10.14
N CYS A 311 9.14 7.48 -11.46
CA CYS A 311 9.88 6.49 -12.24
C CYS A 311 11.01 7.17 -13.00
N GLU A 312 12.20 6.58 -12.97
CA GLU A 312 13.36 7.05 -13.69
C GLU A 312 13.98 5.90 -14.48
N SER A 313 14.41 6.20 -15.70
CA SER A 313 15.29 5.30 -16.44
C SER A 313 16.61 5.18 -15.71
N ALA A 314 17.10 3.94 -15.59
CA ALA A 314 18.34 3.61 -14.94
C ALA A 314 19.21 2.71 -15.82
N TRP A 315 20.52 2.84 -15.64
CA TRP A 315 21.49 2.15 -16.48
C TRP A 315 22.73 1.73 -15.70
N ALA A 316 23.36 0.64 -16.13
CA ALA A 316 24.65 0.22 -15.62
C ALA A 316 25.72 1.26 -15.98
N ASN A 317 26.61 1.61 -15.05
CA ASN A 317 27.69 2.57 -15.27
C ASN A 317 28.98 1.83 -15.64
N ASP A 318 29.43 1.98 -16.89
CA ASP A 318 30.71 1.42 -17.33
C ASP A 318 31.84 2.44 -17.20
N THR A 319 32.92 2.04 -16.54
CA THR A 319 34.15 2.85 -16.45
C THR A 319 35.05 2.69 -17.69
N CYS A 320 34.92 1.60 -18.46
CA CYS A 320 35.70 1.32 -19.67
C CYS A 320 35.46 2.31 -20.80
N PHE A 321 34.24 2.83 -20.93
CA PHE A 321 33.91 3.86 -21.92
C PHE A 321 34.22 5.29 -21.42
N GLY A 322 34.97 5.42 -20.33
CA GLY A 322 35.54 6.67 -19.85
C GLY A 322 34.62 7.51 -18.97
N GLY A 323 33.51 6.97 -18.46
CA GLY A 323 32.54 7.70 -17.63
C GLY A 323 31.87 8.90 -18.34
N GLU A 324 32.22 9.16 -19.60
CA GLU A 324 31.51 10.09 -20.46
C GLU A 324 30.40 9.31 -21.15
N THR A 325 29.17 9.69 -20.80
CA THR A 325 27.92 9.33 -21.47
C THR A 325 28.15 9.07 -22.96
N PHE A 326 27.68 7.91 -23.42
CA PHE A 326 27.60 7.58 -24.84
C PHE A 326 27.03 8.79 -25.63
N PRO A 327 27.59 9.14 -26.79
CA PRO A 327 27.15 10.31 -27.54
C PRO A 327 25.76 10.07 -28.14
N GLY A 328 24.73 10.56 -27.45
CA GLY A 328 23.33 10.43 -27.82
C GLY A 328 22.49 10.15 -26.59
N ASN A 329 21.25 10.64 -26.55
CA ASN A 329 20.28 10.27 -25.53
C ASN A 329 20.00 8.76 -25.64
N ASN A 330 20.86 7.96 -25.01
CA ASN A 330 20.82 6.52 -25.10
C ASN A 330 20.03 5.95 -23.93
N TRP A 331 19.10 5.06 -24.24
CA TRP A 331 18.17 4.49 -23.27
C TRP A 331 18.66 3.16 -22.70
N ALA A 332 19.87 2.72 -23.06
CA ALA A 332 20.57 1.60 -22.44
C ALA A 332 22.07 1.90 -22.38
N THR A 333 22.77 1.38 -21.37
CA THR A 333 24.23 1.44 -21.32
C THR A 333 24.82 0.10 -21.75
N TYR A 334 25.94 0.18 -22.45
CA TYR A 334 26.76 -0.96 -22.82
C TYR A 334 27.86 -1.16 -21.78
N VAL A 335 28.00 -2.38 -21.27
CA VAL A 335 29.12 -2.79 -20.42
C VAL A 335 29.94 -3.89 -21.10
N ILE A 336 31.26 -3.88 -20.95
CA ILE A 336 32.16 -4.89 -21.55
C ILE A 336 32.44 -6.01 -20.55
N TYR A 337 32.35 -7.27 -20.98
CA TYR A 337 32.70 -8.43 -20.16
C TYR A 337 33.74 -9.36 -20.85
N PRO A 338 34.82 -9.78 -20.13
CA PRO A 338 35.24 -9.28 -18.81
C PRO A 338 35.69 -7.81 -18.87
N GLU A 339 35.78 -7.13 -17.71
CA GLU A 339 36.23 -5.74 -17.59
C GLU A 339 37.53 -5.51 -18.36
N CYS A 340 37.66 -4.32 -18.96
CA CYS A 340 38.82 -3.92 -19.72
C CYS A 340 40.04 -3.73 -18.80
N ASP A 341 41.22 -4.15 -19.24
CA ASP A 341 42.49 -3.94 -18.53
C ASP A 341 42.89 -2.45 -18.42
#